data_AF-A0A2J6HK08-F1
#
_entry.id   AF-A0A2J6HK08-F1
#
_cell.length_a   1.000
_cell.length_b   1.000
_cell.length_c   1.000
_cell.angle_alpha   90.00
_cell.angle_beta   90.00
_cell.angle_gamma   90.00
#
_symmetry.space_group_name_H-M   'P 1'
#
loop_
_entity.id
_entity.type
_entity.pdbx_description
1 polymer ?
#
loop_
_entity_poly.entity_id
_entity_poly.type
_entity_poly.pdbx_seq_one_letter_code
_entity_poly.pdbx_strand_id
1 'polypeptide(L)' 'KSPISFNLRIELEEDTLNEQHTMAHVKIDANLNPMMAMIAKKPLENLVNIIGEKLNTEFAK' A
#
# COMPACT_ATOMS: atom_id res chain seq x y z
N LYS A 1 23.61 0.21 -2.59
CA LYS A 1 22.20 0.57 -2.35
C LYS A 1 21.82 0.02 -0.97
N SER A 2 21.60 0.87 0.03
CA SER A 2 21.08 0.38 1.32
C SER A 2 19.59 0.06 1.13
N PRO A 3 19.10 -1.13 1.52
CA PRO A 3 17.68 -1.41 1.48
C PRO A 3 16.93 -0.47 2.43
N ILE A 4 15.76 0.00 1.99
CA ILE A 4 14.84 0.78 2.83
C ILE A 4 14.03 -0.24 3.64
N SER A 5 14.13 -0.17 4.97
CA SER A 5 13.27 -0.96 5.85
C SER A 5 11.92 -0.26 6.00
N PHE A 6 10.85 -1.01 5.81
CA PHE A 6 9.47 -0.55 5.99
C PHE A 6 8.60 -1.70 6.47
N ASN A 7 7.51 -1.36 7.14
CA ASN A 7 6.43 -2.28 7.48
C ASN A 7 5.29 -2.08 6.48
N LEU A 8 4.79 -3.17 5.93
CA LEU A 8 3.57 -3.18 5.12
C LEU A 8 2.42 -3.67 6.00
N ARG A 9 1.34 -2.90 6.07
CA ARG A 9 0.11 -3.29 6.75
C ARG A 9 -1.04 -3.29 5.74
N ILE A 10 -1.83 -4.36 5.77
CA ILE A 10 -3.04 -4.49 4.98
C ILE A 10 -4.19 -4.69 5.96
N GLU A 11 -5.14 -3.79 5.93
CA GLU A 11 -6.37 -3.85 6.74
C GLU A 11 -7.53 -4.12 5.79
N LEU A 12 -8.39 -5.08 6.13
CA LEU A 12 -9.55 -5.46 5.33
C LEU A 12 -10.81 -5.10 6.11
N GLU A 13 -11.72 -4.42 5.44
CA GLU A 13 -12.98 -3.95 6.00
C GLU A 13 -14.13 -4.31 5.05
N GLU A 14 -15.30 -4.64 5.60
CA GLU A 14 -16.51 -4.83 4.81
C GLU A 14 -16.99 -3.49 4.26
N ASP A 15 -17.37 -3.44 2.98
CA ASP A 15 -18.05 -2.27 2.45
C ASP A 15 -19.52 -2.29 2.89
N THR A 16 -19.83 -1.52 3.93
CA THR A 16 -21.18 -1.44 4.50
C THR A 16 -22.26 -0.94 3.53
N LEU A 17 -21.87 -0.34 2.40
CA LEU A 17 -22.80 0.13 1.36
C LEU A 17 -22.96 -0.88 0.22
N ASN A 18 -22.04 -1.84 0.11
CA ASN A 18 -22.03 -2.86 -0.92
C ASN A 18 -21.50 -4.17 -0.34
N GLU A 19 -22.39 -4.97 0.24
CA GLU A 19 -22.06 -6.20 0.98
C GLU A 19 -21.25 -7.25 0.18
N GLN A 20 -21.15 -7.10 -1.15
CA GLN A 20 -20.34 -7.95 -2.01
C GLN A 20 -18.91 -7.41 -2.25
N HIS A 21 -18.53 -6.31 -1.59
CA HIS A 21 -17.23 -5.67 -1.73
C HIS A 21 -16.48 -5.66 -0.40
N THR A 22 -15.17 -5.87 -0.48
CA THR A 22 -14.24 -5.72 0.65
C THR A 22 -13.31 -4.56 0.34
N MET A 23 -13.22 -3.60 1.25
CA MET A 23 -12.25 -2.52 1.18
C MET A 23 -10.92 -3.00 1.75
N ALA A 24 -9.85 -2.86 0.97
CA ALA A 24 -8.49 -3.16 1.41
C ALA A 24 -7.69 -1.85 1.56
N HIS A 25 -7.23 -1.57 2.77
CA HIS A 25 -6.35 -0.44 3.07
C HIS A 25 -4.90 -0.90 3.13
N VAL A 26 -4.10 -0.45 2.17
CA VAL A 26 -2.66 -0.75 2.09
C VAL A 26 -1.86 0.42 2.66
N LYS A 27 -1.10 0.17 3.73
CA LYS A 27 -0.30 1.18 4.44
C LYS A 27 1.16 0.76 4.48
N ILE A 28 2.06 1.73 4.28
CA ILE A 28 3.50 1.54 4.44
C ILE A 28 4.02 2.50 5.50
N ASP A 29 4.66 1.93 6.53
CA ASP A 29 5.32 2.67 7.59
C ASP A 29 6.83 2.48 7.47
N ALA A 30 7.57 3.57 7.24
CA ALA A 30 9.03 3.53 7.15
C ALA A 30 9.63 4.59 8.09
N ASN A 31 10.53 4.16 8.97
CA ASN A 31 11.26 5.10 9.83
C ASN A 31 12.47 5.65 9.07
N LEU A 32 12.28 6.79 8.41
CA LEU A 32 13.27 7.39 7.52
C LEU A 32 13.75 8.74 8.04
N ASN A 33 15.04 8.98 7.92
CA ASN A 33 15.57 10.34 8.07
C ASN A 33 15.06 11.23 6.91
N PRO A 34 15.09 12.57 7.04
CA PRO A 34 14.52 13.48 6.05
C PRO A 34 15.05 13.30 4.63
N MET A 35 16.35 13.02 4.48
CA MET A 35 16.96 12.78 3.16
C MET A 35 16.42 11.50 2.52
N MET A 36 16.37 10.41 3.30
CA MET A 36 15.87 9.12 2.83
C MET A 36 14.38 9.18 2.53
N ALA A 37 13.59 9.92 3.32
CA ALA A 37 12.18 10.13 3.06
C ALA A 37 11.94 10.77 1.68
N MET A 38 12.75 11.76 1.30
CA MET A 38 12.64 12.40 -0.01
C MET A 38 12.91 11.44 -1.17
N ILE A 39 13.88 10.54 -1.01
CA ILE A 39 14.26 9.55 -2.03
C ILE A 39 13.26 8.38 -2.08
N ALA A 40 12.81 7.93 -0.91
CA ALA A 40 11.97 6.75 -0.74
C ALA A 40 10.48 7.00 -0.97
N LYS A 41 10.02 8.26 -0.85
CA LYS A 41 8.59 8.60 -0.97
C LYS A 41 7.98 8.05 -2.26
N LYS A 42 8.53 8.46 -3.41
CA LYS A 42 8.03 8.05 -4.73
C LYS A 42 8.05 6.52 -4.95
N PRO A 43 9.15 5.79 -4.68
CA PRO A 43 9.15 4.35 -4.87
C PRO A 43 8.21 3.59 -3.90
N LEU A 44 8.07 4.04 -2.64
CA LEU A 44 7.13 3.43 -1.70
C LEU A 44 5.66 3.72 -2.08
N GLU A 45 5.37 4.94 -2.53
CA GLU A 45 4.05 5.30 -3.06
C GLU A 45 3.69 4.46 -4.30
N ASN A 46 4.63 4.30 -5.24
CA ASN A 46 4.44 3.44 -6.39
C ASN A 46 4.17 1.98 -5.99
N LEU A 47 4.84 1.47 -4.96
CA LEU A 47 4.61 0.12 -4.46
C LEU A 47 3.16 -0.06 -3.96
N VAL A 48 2.65 0.89 -3.17
CA VAL A 48 1.26 0.87 -2.69
C VAL A 48 0.28 0.89 -3.85
N ASN A 49 0.49 1.78 -4.83
CA ASN A 49 -0.38 1.90 -6.00
C ASN A 49 -0.42 0.60 -6.81
N ILE A 50 0.74 -0.01 -7.06
CA ILE A 50 0.83 -1.28 -7.77
C ILE A 50 0.09 -2.40 -7.02
N ILE A 51 0.21 -2.46 -5.69
CA ILE A 51 -0.53 -3.46 -4.90
C ILE A 51 -2.04 -3.23 -5.05
N GLY A 52 -2.52 -2.00 -4.92
CA GLY A 52 -3.94 -1.67 -5.09
C GLY A 52 -4.46 -2.04 -6.48
N GLU A 53 -3.73 -1.67 -7.54
CA GLU A 53 -4.09 -1.99 -8.92
C GLU A 53 -4.15 -3.51 -9.17
N LYS A 54 -3.18 -4.26 -8.64
CA LYS A 54 -3.12 -5.71 -8.80
C LYS A 54 -4.24 -6.40 -8.04
N LEU A 55 -4.53 -5.99 -6.81
CA LEU A 55 -5.66 -6.52 -6.05
C LEU A 55 -6.98 -6.27 -6.77
N ASN A 56 -7.22 -5.04 -7.23
CA ASN A 56 -8.43 -4.71 -8.00
C ASN A 56 -8.53 -5.55 -9.28
N THR A 57 -7.42 -5.74 -10.00
CA THR A 57 -7.41 -6.54 -11.24
C THR A 57 -7.72 -8.02 -10.98
N GLU A 58 -7.21 -8.59 -9.89
CA GLU A 58 -7.43 -10.01 -9.57
C GLU A 58 -8.86 -10.29 -9.10
N PHE A 59 -9.49 -9.37 -8.36
CA PHE A 59 -10.86 -9.53 -7.87
C PHE A 59 -11.95 -8.96 -8.80
N ALA A 60 -11.57 -8.27 -9.87
CA ALA A 60 -12.49 -7.87 -10.94
C ALA A 60 -12.73 -8.97 -12.00
N LYS A 61 -12.06 -10.13 -11.87
CA LYS A 61 -12.30 -11.34 -12.69
C LYS A 61 -13.48 -12.13 -12.14
#